data_AF-A0A820I6F1-F1
#
_entry.id   AF-A0A820I6F1-F1
#
_cell.length_a   1.000
_cell.length_b   1.000
_cell.length_c   1.000
_cell.angle_alpha   90.00
_cell.angle_beta   90.00
_cell.angle_gamma   90.00
#
_symmetry.space_group_name_H-M   'P 1'
#
loop_
_entity.id
_entity.type
_entity.pdbx_description
1 polymer ?
#
loop_
_entity_poly.entity_id
_entity_poly.type
_entity_poly.pdbx_seq_one_letter_code
_entity_poly.pdbx_strand_id
1 'polypeptide(L)'
;ISILWCSDIDLFNEYEYQLLLAMRKYVDQDFTHDDLTDGILSFVWNLSDSTILIPLLLKADYAKSLIEWINTCQTKFRDDKQIALLSILLNMIRHDEGIDQFRSLNTLNAIQHVPIESSQLLQRTMIYILLTDVNQIKLESIQILNMLVQLIIDAANSANHRYDGSHICEPLTVLTKLFYNDEILIDILNKLKIQSILTPHSFIELFISLLIKFYENLSVDRSALENFTCTLILNILWLISFHQEYYHIIYNNEQLMNIIKSAANNEKNFIDTFMPRTMKNIQQAAIEILENYHEKF
;
A
#
# COMPACT_ATOMS: atom_id res chain seq x y z
N ILE A 1 11.54 17.99 -22.83
CA ILE A 1 11.67 16.59 -23.25
C ILE A 1 10.38 15.90 -22.85
N SER A 2 9.47 15.77 -23.81
CA SER A 2 8.21 15.03 -23.68
C SER A 2 8.51 13.54 -23.82
N ILE A 3 8.47 12.80 -22.72
CA ILE A 3 8.49 11.34 -22.77
C ILE A 3 7.08 10.90 -23.12
N LEU A 4 6.92 10.48 -24.37
CA LEU A 4 5.82 9.63 -24.82
C LEU A 4 5.83 8.38 -23.92
N TRP A 5 4.80 8.24 -23.09
CA TRP A 5 4.46 6.98 -22.47
C TRP A 5 3.95 6.08 -23.59
N CYS A 6 4.88 5.33 -24.18
CA CYS A 6 4.55 4.27 -25.12
C CYS A 6 3.80 3.19 -24.35
N SER A 7 2.65 2.81 -24.91
CA SER A 7 1.97 1.56 -24.65
C SER A 7 2.94 0.37 -24.65
N ASP A 8 2.69 -0.56 -23.72
CA ASP A 8 3.19 -1.95 -23.68
C ASP A 8 4.66 -2.17 -23.31
N ILE A 9 4.90 -2.69 -22.08
CA ILE A 9 5.77 -3.83 -21.68
C ILE A 9 7.28 -3.83 -22.08
N ASP A 10 7.78 -2.97 -22.95
CA ASP A 10 9.16 -2.97 -23.46
C ASP A 10 10.18 -2.20 -22.58
N LEU A 11 9.85 -1.96 -21.31
CA LEU A 11 10.75 -1.25 -20.38
C LEU A 11 11.81 -2.14 -19.73
N PHE A 12 11.65 -3.47 -19.76
CA PHE A 12 12.61 -4.41 -19.16
C PHE A 12 13.37 -5.16 -20.23
N ASN A 13 14.69 -5.17 -20.12
CA ASN A 13 15.51 -5.91 -21.07
C ASN A 13 15.32 -7.43 -20.84
N GLU A 14 15.43 -8.23 -21.89
CA GLU A 14 15.34 -9.70 -21.81
C GLU A 14 16.31 -10.27 -20.76
N TYR A 15 17.45 -9.62 -20.52
CA TYR A 15 18.45 -10.06 -19.54
C TYR A 15 17.95 -10.00 -18.09
N GLU A 16 17.23 -8.94 -17.68
CA GLU A 16 16.66 -8.77 -16.35
C GLU A 16 15.61 -9.85 -16.07
N TYR A 17 14.74 -10.10 -17.05
CA TYR A 17 13.74 -11.16 -16.95
C TYR A 17 14.40 -12.54 -16.82
N GLN A 18 15.40 -12.86 -17.65
CA GLN A 18 16.12 -14.13 -17.57
C GLN A 18 16.90 -14.29 -16.26
N LEU A 19 17.46 -13.21 -15.71
CA LEU A 19 18.12 -13.23 -14.42
C LEU A 19 17.14 -13.58 -13.29
N LEU A 20 15.97 -12.95 -13.27
CA LEU A 20 14.92 -13.24 -12.31
C LEU A 20 14.42 -14.68 -12.42
N LEU A 21 14.23 -15.19 -13.64
CA LEU A 21 13.90 -16.60 -13.84
C LEU A 21 14.97 -17.55 -13.31
N ALA A 22 16.25 -17.24 -13.52
CA ALA A 22 17.36 -18.05 -13.03
C ALA A 22 17.43 -18.05 -11.50
N MET A 23 17.32 -16.87 -10.87
CA MET A 23 17.29 -16.71 -9.42
C MET A 23 16.11 -17.47 -8.79
N ARG A 24 14.91 -17.29 -9.33
CA ARG A 24 13.72 -18.01 -8.88
C ARG A 24 13.90 -19.52 -8.96
N LYS A 25 14.35 -20.02 -10.12
CA LYS A 25 14.58 -21.47 -10.34
C LYS A 25 15.63 -22.04 -9.41
N TYR A 26 16.69 -21.29 -9.11
CA TYR A 26 17.69 -21.71 -8.14
C TYR A 26 17.04 -21.94 -6.77
N VAL A 27 16.29 -20.95 -6.29
CA VAL A 27 15.57 -21.08 -5.02
C VAL A 27 14.58 -22.23 -5.09
N ASP A 28 13.76 -22.36 -6.15
CA ASP A 28 12.74 -23.41 -6.27
C ASP A 28 13.31 -24.85 -6.27
N GLN A 29 14.56 -25.04 -6.73
CA GLN A 29 15.20 -26.36 -6.84
C GLN A 29 15.81 -26.86 -5.52
N ASP A 30 16.21 -25.94 -4.63
CA ASP A 30 16.78 -26.29 -3.34
C ASP A 30 15.73 -26.27 -2.23
N PHE A 31 15.75 -27.31 -1.39
CA PHE A 31 14.89 -27.42 -0.21
C PHE A 31 15.64 -27.17 1.10
N THR A 32 16.96 -26.97 1.01
CA THR A 32 17.83 -26.70 2.13
C THR A 32 18.27 -25.24 2.12
N HIS A 33 18.48 -24.70 3.31
CA HIS A 33 18.98 -23.35 3.47
C HIS A 33 20.45 -23.23 3.00
N ASP A 34 20.71 -22.21 2.19
CA ASP A 34 22.06 -21.76 1.82
C ASP A 34 22.14 -20.22 1.71
N ASP A 35 23.35 -19.67 1.76
CA ASP A 35 23.59 -18.21 1.74
C ASP A 35 23.09 -17.54 0.45
N LEU A 36 23.13 -18.23 -0.69
CA LEU A 36 22.66 -17.69 -1.96
C LEU A 36 21.13 -17.62 -2.00
N THR A 37 20.44 -18.63 -1.46
CA THR A 37 18.97 -18.61 -1.32
C THR A 37 18.49 -17.40 -0.49
N ASP A 38 19.15 -17.12 0.64
CA ASP A 38 18.86 -15.95 1.47
C ASP A 38 19.22 -14.62 0.78
N GLY A 39 20.32 -14.63 0.02
CA GLY A 39 20.75 -13.49 -0.79
C GLY A 39 19.74 -13.14 -1.88
N ILE A 40 19.21 -14.16 -2.57
CA ILE A 40 18.14 -14.00 -3.56
C ILE A 40 16.87 -13.49 -2.90
N LEU A 41 16.46 -14.05 -1.76
CA LEU A 41 15.27 -13.58 -1.05
C LEU A 41 15.40 -12.08 -0.67
N SER A 42 16.56 -11.69 -0.16
CA SER A 42 16.84 -10.30 0.21
C SER A 42 16.85 -9.37 -1.02
N PHE A 43 17.39 -9.83 -2.15
CA PHE A 43 17.35 -9.12 -3.42
C PHE A 43 15.91 -8.91 -3.91
N VAL A 44 15.10 -9.97 -3.89
CA VAL A 44 13.68 -9.93 -4.32
C VAL A 44 12.87 -9.03 -3.39
N TRP A 45 13.15 -9.04 -2.09
CA TRP A 45 12.51 -8.12 -1.15
C TRP A 45 12.77 -6.66 -1.51
N ASN A 46 14.03 -6.29 -1.73
CA ASN A 46 14.39 -4.94 -2.18
C ASN A 46 13.76 -4.60 -3.54
N LEU A 47 13.66 -5.56 -4.46
CA LEU A 47 13.06 -5.35 -5.76
C LEU A 47 11.55 -5.10 -5.65
N SER A 48 10.86 -5.87 -4.83
CA SER A 48 9.40 -5.78 -4.60
C SER A 48 8.98 -4.46 -3.96
N ASP A 49 9.88 -3.83 -3.20
CA ASP A 49 9.67 -2.53 -2.59
C ASP A 49 9.47 -1.42 -3.65
N SER A 50 10.09 -1.58 -4.83
CA SER A 50 9.84 -0.75 -6.00
C SER A 50 8.61 -1.24 -6.77
N THR A 51 7.48 -0.52 -6.62
CA THR A 51 6.19 -0.90 -7.22
C THR A 51 6.23 -1.03 -8.75
N ILE A 52 7.11 -0.27 -9.41
CA ILE A 52 7.33 -0.30 -10.86
C ILE A 52 7.83 -1.67 -11.34
N LEU A 53 8.51 -2.43 -10.48
CA LEU A 53 9.14 -3.71 -10.81
C LEU A 53 8.24 -4.92 -10.50
N ILE A 54 7.09 -4.70 -9.85
CA ILE A 54 6.14 -5.77 -9.52
C ILE A 54 5.66 -6.52 -10.78
N PRO A 55 5.28 -5.88 -11.90
CA PRO A 55 4.86 -6.60 -13.10
C PRO A 55 5.94 -7.56 -13.62
N LEU A 56 7.22 -7.20 -13.52
CA LEU A 56 8.32 -8.07 -13.92
C LEU A 56 8.44 -9.30 -13.02
N LEU A 57 8.32 -9.12 -11.70
CA LEU A 57 8.27 -10.22 -10.73
C LEU A 57 7.09 -11.17 -10.99
N LEU A 58 5.90 -10.60 -11.23
CA LEU A 58 4.69 -11.37 -11.55
C LEU A 58 4.84 -12.15 -12.86
N LYS A 59 5.40 -11.54 -13.91
CA LYS A 59 5.70 -12.20 -15.19
C LYS A 59 6.70 -13.35 -15.02
N ALA A 60 7.65 -13.19 -14.10
CA ALA A 60 8.62 -14.24 -13.76
C ALA A 60 8.06 -15.26 -12.75
N ASP A 61 6.73 -15.45 -12.65
CA ASP A 61 5.99 -16.34 -11.72
C ASP A 61 6.41 -16.30 -10.24
N TYR A 62 6.94 -15.19 -9.75
CA TYR A 62 7.31 -15.10 -8.34
C TYR A 62 6.12 -15.28 -7.40
N ALA A 63 4.89 -15.00 -7.85
CA ALA A 63 3.69 -15.24 -7.04
C ALA A 63 3.54 -16.70 -6.62
N LYS A 64 3.74 -17.64 -7.56
CA LYS A 64 3.66 -19.08 -7.28
C LYS A 64 4.81 -19.52 -6.38
N SER A 65 6.04 -19.18 -6.74
CA SER A 65 7.23 -19.54 -5.97
C SER A 65 7.14 -18.99 -4.54
N LEU A 66 6.68 -17.76 -4.36
CA LEU A 66 6.53 -17.16 -3.03
C LEU A 66 5.58 -17.93 -2.12
N ILE A 67 4.46 -18.45 -2.66
CA ILE A 67 3.55 -19.30 -1.87
C ILE A 67 4.20 -20.62 -1.49
N GLU A 68 4.95 -21.23 -2.41
CA GLU A 68 5.74 -22.43 -2.11
C GLU A 68 6.81 -22.15 -1.03
N TRP A 69 7.51 -21.01 -1.14
CA TRP A 69 8.53 -20.56 -0.21
C TRP A 69 7.96 -20.29 1.19
N ILE A 70 6.76 -19.72 1.29
CA ILE A 70 6.04 -19.55 2.54
C ILE A 70 5.72 -20.92 3.17
N ASN A 71 5.26 -21.88 2.38
CA ASN A 71 4.92 -23.22 2.88
C ASN A 71 6.15 -24.03 3.34
N THR A 72 7.32 -23.75 2.76
CA THR A 72 8.58 -24.43 3.11
C THR A 72 9.54 -23.54 3.90
N CYS A 73 9.07 -22.46 4.50
CA CYS A 73 9.94 -21.38 4.98
C CYS A 73 10.94 -21.85 6.05
N GLN A 74 10.48 -22.71 6.96
CA GLN A 74 11.27 -23.24 8.09
C GLN A 74 12.46 -24.09 7.66
N THR A 75 12.37 -24.77 6.52
CA THR A 75 13.48 -25.62 6.02
C THR A 75 14.38 -24.87 5.06
N LYS A 76 13.86 -23.82 4.42
CA LYS A 76 14.46 -23.18 3.26
C LYS A 76 15.18 -21.86 3.57
N PHE A 77 14.74 -21.13 4.60
CA PHE A 77 15.29 -19.83 4.97
C PHE A 77 15.60 -19.76 6.45
N ARG A 78 16.61 -18.96 6.82
CA ARG A 78 16.86 -18.63 8.23
C ARG A 78 15.69 -17.89 8.84
N ASP A 79 15.49 -18.07 10.14
CA ASP A 79 14.39 -17.46 10.90
C ASP A 79 14.31 -15.94 10.73
N ASP A 80 15.46 -15.24 10.71
CA ASP A 80 15.53 -13.78 10.52
C ASP A 80 15.15 -13.33 9.10
N LYS A 81 15.13 -14.25 8.13
CA LYS A 81 14.78 -13.98 6.73
C LYS A 81 13.34 -14.35 6.39
N GLN A 82 12.69 -15.19 7.18
CA GLN A 82 11.32 -15.62 6.92
C GLN A 82 10.33 -14.45 6.87
N ILE A 83 10.58 -13.37 7.63
CA ILE A 83 9.74 -12.16 7.61
C ILE A 83 9.69 -11.48 6.23
N ALA A 84 10.77 -11.59 5.46
CA ALA A 84 10.85 -10.99 4.12
C ALA A 84 9.81 -11.58 3.16
N LEU A 85 9.37 -12.84 3.38
CA LEU A 85 8.35 -13.48 2.54
C LEU A 85 7.00 -12.77 2.64
N LEU A 86 6.59 -12.39 3.86
CA LEU A 86 5.34 -11.64 4.07
C LEU A 86 5.47 -10.21 3.54
N SER A 87 6.64 -9.58 3.69
CA SER A 87 6.89 -8.24 3.14
C SER A 87 6.88 -8.23 1.61
N ILE A 88 7.50 -9.22 0.95
CA ILE A 88 7.43 -9.39 -0.52
C ILE A 88 5.98 -9.58 -0.95
N LEU A 89 5.24 -10.46 -0.26
CA LEU A 89 3.84 -10.73 -0.56
C LEU A 89 3.01 -9.44 -0.44
N LEU A 90 3.15 -8.73 0.67
CA LEU A 90 2.48 -7.46 0.93
C LEU A 90 2.80 -6.42 -0.15
N ASN A 91 4.06 -6.33 -0.56
CA ASN A 91 4.49 -5.43 -1.61
C ASN A 91 3.84 -5.75 -2.96
N MET A 92 3.81 -7.03 -3.35
CA MET A 92 3.27 -7.47 -4.63
C MET A 92 1.73 -7.32 -4.71
N ILE A 93 1.01 -7.52 -3.60
CA ILE A 93 -0.46 -7.35 -3.55
C ILE A 93 -0.90 -5.87 -3.44
N ARG A 94 0.04 -4.91 -3.48
CA ARG A 94 -0.31 -3.50 -3.76
C ARG A 94 -0.71 -3.29 -5.23
N HIS A 95 -0.39 -4.25 -6.10
CA HIS A 95 -0.76 -4.26 -7.51
C HIS A 95 -1.97 -5.16 -7.76
N ASP A 96 -2.93 -4.72 -8.57
CA ASP A 96 -4.15 -5.50 -8.86
C ASP A 96 -3.86 -6.85 -9.52
N GLU A 97 -2.90 -6.91 -10.45
CA GLU A 97 -2.44 -8.19 -11.01
C GLU A 97 -1.87 -9.12 -9.93
N GLY A 98 -1.19 -8.57 -8.93
CA GLY A 98 -0.72 -9.32 -7.77
C GLY A 98 -1.91 -9.86 -6.97
N ILE A 99 -2.90 -9.01 -6.66
CA ILE A 99 -4.12 -9.42 -5.97
C ILE A 99 -4.80 -10.58 -6.72
N ASP A 100 -4.99 -10.46 -8.02
CA ASP A 100 -5.64 -11.50 -8.84
C ASP A 100 -4.87 -12.83 -8.79
N GLN A 101 -3.54 -12.79 -8.98
CA GLN A 101 -2.71 -13.99 -8.93
C GLN A 101 -2.73 -14.63 -7.54
N PHE A 102 -2.52 -13.88 -6.47
CA PHE A 102 -2.50 -14.44 -5.11
C PHE A 102 -3.88 -14.93 -4.64
N ARG A 103 -4.98 -14.32 -5.09
CA ARG A 103 -6.33 -14.88 -4.89
C ARG A 103 -6.47 -16.25 -5.55
N SER A 104 -6.02 -16.38 -6.79
CA SER A 104 -6.07 -17.65 -7.53
C SER A 104 -5.24 -18.77 -6.90
N LEU A 105 -4.20 -18.41 -6.14
CA LEU A 105 -3.31 -19.33 -5.42
C LEU A 105 -3.81 -19.69 -4.01
N ASN A 106 -5.00 -19.24 -3.61
CA ASN A 106 -5.55 -19.45 -2.27
C ASN A 106 -4.59 -19.00 -1.14
N THR A 107 -3.91 -17.86 -1.35
CA THR A 107 -2.86 -17.35 -0.46
C THR A 107 -3.29 -17.19 0.98
N LEU A 108 -4.56 -16.81 1.24
CA LEU A 108 -5.06 -16.68 2.61
C LEU A 108 -4.97 -17.98 3.40
N ASN A 109 -5.15 -19.14 2.75
CA ASN A 109 -4.97 -20.43 3.40
C ASN A 109 -3.49 -20.74 3.64
N ALA A 110 -2.61 -20.43 2.68
CA ALA A 110 -1.18 -20.65 2.80
C ALA A 110 -0.56 -19.87 3.98
N ILE A 111 -0.96 -18.61 4.18
CA ILE A 111 -0.38 -17.75 5.24
C ILE A 111 -0.97 -18.00 6.63
N GLN A 112 -2.03 -18.81 6.77
CA GLN A 112 -2.64 -19.09 8.08
C GLN A 112 -1.71 -19.87 9.01
N HIS A 113 -0.84 -20.69 8.43
CA HIS A 113 0.04 -21.61 9.16
C HIS A 113 1.44 -21.06 9.42
N VAL A 114 1.76 -19.86 8.91
CA VAL A 114 3.03 -19.19 9.21
C VAL A 114 3.07 -18.88 10.70
N PRO A 115 4.09 -19.33 11.45
CA PRO A 115 4.20 -19.04 12.88
C PRO A 115 4.35 -17.54 13.08
N ILE A 116 3.39 -16.93 13.78
CA ILE A 116 3.33 -15.47 13.97
C ILE A 116 4.01 -15.11 15.28
N GLU A 117 5.15 -14.43 15.21
CA GLU A 117 5.54 -13.51 16.28
C GLU A 117 4.58 -12.31 16.29
N SER A 118 4.30 -11.72 17.47
CA SER A 118 3.32 -10.63 17.63
C SER A 118 3.51 -9.46 16.64
N SER A 119 4.73 -9.20 16.16
CA SER A 119 5.06 -8.20 15.13
C SER A 119 4.49 -8.56 13.73
N GLN A 120 4.40 -9.84 13.39
CA GLN A 120 3.95 -10.30 12.06
C GLN A 120 2.41 -10.39 11.94
N LEU A 121 1.68 -10.24 13.05
CA LEU A 121 0.21 -10.24 13.07
C LEU A 121 -0.35 -9.09 12.22
N LEU A 122 0.29 -7.92 12.27
CA LEU A 122 -0.13 -6.75 11.50
C LEU A 122 0.00 -7.00 10.01
N GLN A 123 1.18 -7.45 9.55
CA GLN A 123 1.43 -7.77 8.14
C GLN A 123 0.45 -8.84 7.62
N ARG A 124 0.22 -9.91 8.37
CA ARG A 124 -0.76 -10.94 7.97
C ARG A 124 -2.16 -10.35 7.84
N THR A 125 -2.53 -9.45 8.74
CA THR A 125 -3.85 -8.79 8.67
C THR A 125 -3.95 -7.82 7.49
N MET A 126 -2.89 -7.08 7.20
CA MET A 126 -2.79 -6.22 6.01
C MET A 126 -2.98 -7.04 4.74
N ILE A 127 -2.29 -8.20 4.64
CA ILE A 127 -2.45 -9.14 3.52
C ILE A 127 -3.89 -9.65 3.43
N TYR A 128 -4.48 -10.05 4.56
CA TYR A 128 -5.88 -10.49 4.61
C TYR A 128 -6.83 -9.41 4.06
N ILE A 129 -6.70 -8.17 4.51
CA ILE A 129 -7.51 -7.05 4.05
C ILE A 129 -7.33 -6.82 2.54
N LEU A 130 -6.08 -6.79 2.05
CA LEU A 130 -5.78 -6.53 0.64
C LEU A 130 -6.24 -7.66 -0.29
N LEU A 131 -6.29 -8.91 0.17
CA LEU A 131 -6.80 -10.02 -0.63
C LEU A 131 -8.31 -10.26 -0.48
N THR A 132 -8.96 -9.75 0.56
CA THR A 132 -10.41 -9.93 0.78
C THR A 132 -11.23 -8.89 0.02
N ASP A 133 -12.37 -9.25 -0.55
CA ASP A 133 -13.25 -8.26 -1.18
C ASP A 133 -13.81 -7.28 -0.15
N VAL A 134 -13.95 -6.00 -0.51
CA VAL A 134 -14.30 -4.91 0.43
C VAL A 134 -15.56 -5.23 1.27
N ASN A 135 -16.58 -5.81 0.63
CA ASN A 135 -17.85 -6.16 1.27
C ASN A 135 -17.77 -7.39 2.21
N GLN A 136 -16.67 -8.14 2.16
CA GLN A 136 -16.46 -9.34 2.98
C GLN A 136 -15.51 -9.08 4.15
N ILE A 137 -14.87 -7.91 4.20
CA ILE A 137 -13.95 -7.57 5.28
C ILE A 137 -14.74 -7.42 6.58
N LYS A 138 -14.32 -8.15 7.61
CA LYS A 138 -14.82 -8.02 8.98
C LYS A 138 -13.67 -7.57 9.87
N LEU A 139 -13.74 -6.34 10.36
CA LEU A 139 -12.74 -5.80 11.29
C LEU A 139 -13.17 -6.10 12.73
N GLU A 140 -12.76 -7.26 13.24
CA GLU A 140 -13.21 -7.74 14.55
C GLU A 140 -12.54 -7.04 15.74
N SER A 141 -11.38 -6.38 15.54
CA SER A 141 -10.59 -5.78 16.62
C SER A 141 -10.11 -4.36 16.33
N ILE A 142 -10.44 -3.43 17.24
CA ILE A 142 -9.92 -2.04 17.24
C ILE A 142 -8.40 -1.99 17.45
N GLN A 143 -7.81 -3.04 18.04
CA GLN A 143 -6.37 -3.13 18.26
C GLN A 143 -5.60 -3.12 16.94
N ILE A 144 -6.10 -3.82 15.92
CA ILE A 144 -5.46 -3.89 14.60
C ILE A 144 -5.47 -2.51 13.94
N LEU A 145 -6.58 -1.78 14.05
CA LEU A 145 -6.63 -0.40 13.60
C LEU A 145 -5.61 0.46 14.35
N ASN A 146 -5.58 0.40 15.67
CA ASN A 146 -4.62 1.18 16.46
C ASN A 146 -3.17 0.85 16.05
N MET A 147 -2.87 -0.41 15.74
CA MET A 147 -1.57 -0.81 15.22
C MET A 147 -1.29 -0.23 13.83
N LEU A 148 -2.26 -0.25 12.90
CA LEU A 148 -2.12 0.37 11.58
C LEU A 148 -1.89 1.88 11.67
N VAL A 149 -2.68 2.56 12.51
CA VAL A 149 -2.59 4.01 12.70
C VAL A 149 -1.29 4.39 13.40
N GLN A 150 -0.85 3.62 14.39
CA GLN A 150 0.44 3.82 15.04
C GLN A 150 1.60 3.64 14.05
N LEU A 151 1.54 2.61 13.18
CA LEU A 151 2.53 2.42 12.12
C LEU A 151 2.59 3.62 11.15
N ILE A 152 1.44 4.21 10.81
CA ILE A 152 1.38 5.43 9.99
C ILE A 152 2.04 6.60 10.72
N ILE A 153 1.73 6.81 12.01
CA ILE A 153 2.32 7.89 12.82
C ILE A 153 3.83 7.74 12.92
N ASP A 154 4.30 6.53 13.25
CA ASP A 154 5.74 6.28 13.44
C ASP A 154 6.50 6.42 12.11
N ALA A 155 5.93 5.93 11.01
CA ALA A 155 6.49 6.14 9.68
C ALA A 155 6.49 7.63 9.30
N ALA A 156 5.42 8.38 9.58
CA ALA A 156 5.32 9.82 9.28
C ALA A 156 6.42 10.67 9.95
N ASN A 157 6.83 10.26 11.16
CA ASN A 157 7.86 10.91 11.97
C ASN A 157 9.28 10.51 11.58
N SER A 158 9.46 9.47 10.78
CA SER A 158 10.77 9.03 10.29
C SER A 158 11.27 9.87 9.10
N ALA A 159 12.58 9.97 8.94
CA ALA A 159 13.20 10.77 7.88
C ALA A 159 12.95 10.24 6.47
N ASN A 160 12.78 8.92 6.32
CA ASN A 160 12.55 8.23 5.05
C ASN A 160 11.13 7.67 4.91
N HIS A 161 10.21 8.11 5.79
CA HIS A 161 8.82 7.68 5.82
C HIS A 161 8.64 6.16 5.97
N ARG A 162 9.59 5.51 6.65
CA ARG A 162 9.59 4.07 6.96
C ARG A 162 9.66 3.81 8.45
N TYR A 163 8.90 2.81 8.89
CA TYR A 163 9.01 2.26 10.24
C TYR A 163 8.81 0.75 10.18
N ASP A 164 9.61 0.01 10.97
CA ASP A 164 9.59 -1.46 11.01
C ASP A 164 9.60 -2.12 9.62
N GLY A 165 10.52 -1.63 8.75
CA GLY A 165 10.69 -2.11 7.38
C GLY A 165 9.61 -1.67 6.38
N SER A 166 8.49 -1.10 6.84
CA SER A 166 7.34 -0.73 6.00
C SER A 166 7.37 0.76 5.66
N HIS A 167 7.16 1.11 4.38
CA HIS A 167 6.92 2.50 3.98
C HIS A 167 5.48 2.91 4.32
N ILE A 168 5.26 4.19 4.62
CA ILE A 168 3.94 4.72 5.03
C ILE A 168 2.81 4.40 4.03
N CYS A 169 3.12 4.25 2.74
CA CYS A 169 2.13 3.88 1.72
C CYS A 169 1.52 2.48 1.93
N GLU A 170 2.23 1.56 2.57
CA GLU A 170 1.75 0.19 2.80
C GLU A 170 0.54 0.16 3.75
N PRO A 171 0.60 0.69 4.99
CA PRO A 171 -0.57 0.78 5.84
C PRO A 171 -1.64 1.73 5.29
N LEU A 172 -1.27 2.79 4.56
CA LEU A 172 -2.25 3.67 3.90
C LEU A 172 -3.07 2.95 2.82
N THR A 173 -2.46 2.03 2.07
CA THR A 173 -3.16 1.20 1.06
C THR A 173 -4.24 0.35 1.72
N VAL A 174 -3.91 -0.26 2.85
CA VAL A 174 -4.83 -1.07 3.65
C VAL A 174 -5.97 -0.21 4.20
N LEU A 175 -5.65 0.95 4.77
CA LEU A 175 -6.63 1.84 5.35
C LEU A 175 -7.62 2.40 4.30
N THR A 176 -7.10 2.78 3.13
CA THR A 176 -7.93 3.26 2.01
C THR A 176 -8.93 2.18 1.58
N LYS A 177 -8.49 0.91 1.52
CA LYS A 177 -9.38 -0.21 1.19
C LYS A 177 -10.44 -0.46 2.24
N LEU A 178 -10.08 -0.36 3.53
CA LEU A 178 -11.04 -0.46 4.63
C LEU A 178 -12.11 0.63 4.55
N PHE A 179 -11.71 1.87 4.27
CA PHE A 179 -12.60 3.02 4.25
C PHE A 179 -13.54 3.06 3.04
N TYR A 180 -13.25 2.28 2.01
CA TYR A 180 -14.20 2.09 0.91
C TYR A 180 -15.49 1.39 1.36
N ASN A 181 -15.45 0.68 2.50
CA ASN A 181 -16.65 0.23 3.19
C ASN A 181 -17.07 1.32 4.20
N ASP A 182 -18.14 2.05 3.88
CA ASP A 182 -18.65 3.18 4.67
C ASP A 182 -19.00 2.78 6.11
N GLU A 183 -19.54 1.57 6.32
CA GLU A 183 -19.85 1.06 7.66
C GLU A 183 -18.56 0.90 8.49
N ILE A 184 -17.48 0.41 7.88
CA ILE A 184 -16.18 0.28 8.54
C ILE A 184 -15.60 1.67 8.85
N LEU A 185 -15.69 2.63 7.92
CA LEU A 185 -15.22 4.00 8.13
C LEU A 185 -15.96 4.65 9.32
N ILE A 186 -17.29 4.60 9.34
CA ILE A 186 -18.11 5.15 10.42
C ILE A 186 -17.79 4.47 11.75
N ASP A 187 -17.69 3.14 11.76
CA ASP A 187 -17.33 2.37 12.95
C ASP A 187 -15.97 2.77 13.50
N ILE A 188 -14.99 2.95 12.63
CA ILE A 188 -13.64 3.38 12.99
C ILE A 188 -13.69 4.78 13.61
N LEU A 189 -14.30 5.75 12.92
CA LEU A 189 -14.40 7.13 13.40
C LEU A 189 -15.16 7.22 14.72
N ASN A 190 -16.19 6.40 14.93
CA ASN A 190 -16.90 6.31 16.21
C ASN A 190 -16.06 5.67 17.32
N LYS A 191 -15.32 4.60 17.02
CA LYS A 191 -14.41 3.96 17.99
C LYS A 191 -13.27 4.90 18.41
N LEU A 192 -12.77 5.73 17.50
CA LEU A 192 -11.77 6.76 17.81
C LEU A 192 -12.27 7.76 18.88
N LYS A 193 -13.58 8.04 18.93
CA LYS A 193 -14.17 8.93 19.97
C LYS A 193 -14.11 8.33 21.39
N ILE A 194 -13.99 7.01 21.52
CA ILE A 194 -14.20 6.29 22.79
C ILE A 194 -12.93 5.57 23.28
N GLN A 195 -12.10 5.04 22.39
CA GLN A 195 -11.11 4.00 22.73
C GLN A 195 -9.73 4.14 22.04
N SER A 196 -9.41 5.29 21.44
CA SER A 196 -8.17 5.45 20.67
C SER A 196 -7.22 6.52 21.24
N ILE A 197 -5.97 6.42 20.80
CA ILE A 197 -4.90 7.39 21.03
C ILE A 197 -5.19 8.72 20.31
N LEU A 198 -5.96 8.68 19.22
CA LEU A 198 -6.34 9.85 18.43
C LEU A 198 -7.85 10.10 18.49
N THR A 199 -8.22 11.38 18.54
CA THR A 199 -9.59 11.81 18.24
C THR A 199 -9.85 11.77 16.73
N PRO A 200 -11.10 11.68 16.25
CA PRO A 200 -11.40 11.79 14.82
C PRO A 200 -10.82 13.05 14.18
N HIS A 201 -10.83 14.17 14.90
CA HIS A 201 -10.25 15.41 14.42
C HIS A 201 -8.73 15.29 14.19
N SER A 202 -7.99 14.83 15.20
CA SER A 202 -6.54 14.61 15.09
C SER A 202 -6.18 13.57 14.04
N PHE A 203 -7.04 12.56 13.86
CA PHE A 203 -6.87 11.53 12.85
C PHE A 203 -7.02 12.08 11.42
N ILE A 204 -7.98 12.98 11.19
CA ILE A 204 -8.15 13.64 9.89
C ILE A 204 -6.99 14.62 9.63
N GLU A 205 -6.61 15.42 10.63
CA GLU A 205 -5.49 16.36 10.55
C GLU A 205 -4.15 15.67 10.24
N LEU A 206 -3.95 14.43 10.70
CA LEU A 206 -2.79 13.61 10.33
C LEU A 206 -2.71 13.42 8.81
N PHE A 207 -3.82 13.06 8.15
CA PHE A 207 -3.85 12.89 6.69
C PHE A 207 -3.65 14.20 5.96
N ILE A 208 -4.25 15.29 6.44
CA ILE A 208 -4.07 16.62 5.85
C ILE A 208 -2.59 17.03 5.90
N SER A 209 -1.97 16.89 7.07
CA SER A 209 -0.54 17.20 7.27
C SER A 209 0.37 16.36 6.38
N LEU A 210 0.06 15.06 6.25
CA LEU A 210 0.79 14.16 5.36
C LEU A 210 0.64 14.54 3.89
N LEU A 211 -0.58 14.86 3.43
CA LEU A 211 -0.81 15.25 2.05
C LEU A 211 -0.03 16.51 1.71
N ILE A 212 -0.07 17.53 2.57
CA ILE A 212 0.70 18.76 2.40
C ILE A 212 2.20 18.44 2.22
N LYS A 213 2.77 17.66 3.15
CA LYS A 213 4.18 17.27 3.15
C LYS A 213 4.58 16.57 1.84
N PHE A 214 3.80 15.57 1.41
CA PHE A 214 4.13 14.82 0.19
C PHE A 214 3.88 15.64 -1.08
N TYR A 215 2.81 16.44 -1.12
CA TYR A 215 2.45 17.24 -2.29
C TYR A 215 3.50 18.29 -2.64
N GLU A 216 4.09 18.94 -1.64
CA GLU A 216 5.18 19.92 -1.82
C GLU A 216 6.41 19.26 -2.48
N ASN A 217 6.75 18.04 -2.06
CA ASN A 217 7.91 17.29 -2.54
C ASN A 217 7.76 16.75 -3.98
N LEU A 218 6.52 16.54 -4.46
CA LEU A 218 6.26 16.04 -5.82
C LEU A 218 6.92 16.86 -6.95
N SER A 219 7.25 18.13 -6.67
CA SER A 219 7.83 19.04 -7.66
C SER A 219 9.34 18.84 -7.89
N VAL A 220 10.04 18.19 -6.95
CA VAL A 220 11.51 18.16 -6.91
C VAL A 220 12.06 16.87 -7.53
N ASP A 221 11.47 15.72 -7.19
CA ASP A 221 11.81 14.42 -7.75
C ASP A 221 10.51 13.64 -7.93
N ARG A 222 10.20 13.22 -9.16
CA ARG A 222 8.95 12.49 -9.46
C ARG A 222 8.99 11.06 -8.93
N SER A 223 9.15 10.89 -7.62
CA SER A 223 9.08 9.59 -6.97
C SER A 223 7.70 9.00 -7.20
N ALA A 224 7.64 7.85 -7.87
CA ALA A 224 6.39 7.12 -8.07
C ALA A 224 5.76 6.73 -6.72
N LEU A 225 6.59 6.49 -5.70
CA LEU A 225 6.13 6.14 -4.35
C LEU A 225 5.47 7.31 -3.63
N GLU A 226 5.98 8.54 -3.79
CA GLU A 226 5.36 9.74 -3.22
C GLU A 226 4.06 10.09 -3.95
N ASN A 227 4.01 9.95 -5.28
CA ASN A 227 2.78 10.10 -6.06
C ASN A 227 1.70 9.12 -5.61
N PHE A 228 2.07 7.86 -5.44
CA PHE A 228 1.17 6.83 -4.93
C PHE A 228 0.68 7.17 -3.52
N THR A 229 1.58 7.66 -2.65
CA THR A 229 1.23 8.08 -1.27
C THR A 229 0.25 9.25 -1.26
N CYS A 230 0.47 10.30 -2.07
CA CYS A 230 -0.48 11.41 -2.23
C CYS A 230 -1.86 10.91 -2.68
N THR A 231 -1.88 9.99 -3.63
CA THR A 231 -3.11 9.42 -4.19
C THR A 231 -3.91 8.66 -3.12
N LEU A 232 -3.23 7.84 -2.31
CA LEU A 232 -3.84 7.14 -1.17
C LEU A 232 -4.48 8.11 -0.19
N ILE A 233 -3.72 9.14 0.23
CA ILE A 233 -4.18 10.11 1.22
C ILE A 233 -5.37 10.91 0.69
N LEU A 234 -5.33 11.32 -0.58
CA LEU A 234 -6.46 12.05 -1.17
C LEU A 234 -7.71 11.17 -1.29
N ASN A 235 -7.56 9.88 -1.60
CA ASN A 235 -8.70 8.94 -1.60
C ASN A 235 -9.29 8.78 -0.19
N ILE A 236 -8.45 8.73 0.85
CA ILE A 236 -8.91 8.72 2.25
C ILE A 236 -9.71 9.99 2.56
N LEU A 237 -9.17 11.17 2.22
CA LEU A 237 -9.86 12.45 2.44
C LEU A 237 -11.16 12.56 1.64
N TRP A 238 -11.18 12.02 0.41
CA TRP A 238 -12.38 11.93 -0.42
C TRP A 238 -13.46 11.07 0.24
N LEU A 239 -13.11 9.88 0.73
CA LEU A 239 -14.06 9.04 1.47
C LEU A 239 -14.59 9.75 2.73
N ILE A 240 -13.72 10.45 3.47
CA ILE A 240 -14.13 11.24 4.64
C ILE A 240 -15.04 12.41 4.26
N SER A 241 -14.86 13.00 3.07
CA SER A 241 -15.62 14.17 2.60
C SER A 241 -17.12 13.92 2.37
N PHE A 242 -17.57 12.66 2.39
CA PHE A 242 -19.00 12.34 2.37
C PHE A 242 -19.69 12.53 3.73
N HIS A 243 -18.93 12.69 4.82
CA HIS A 243 -19.47 12.80 6.18
C HIS A 243 -19.48 14.24 6.68
N GLN A 244 -20.68 14.84 6.71
CA GLN A 244 -20.91 16.25 7.09
C GLN A 244 -20.30 16.67 8.43
N GLU A 245 -20.20 15.76 9.41
CA GLU A 245 -19.59 16.03 10.73
C GLU A 245 -18.15 16.55 10.60
N TYR A 246 -17.41 16.14 9.57
CA TYR A 246 -15.99 16.44 9.40
C TYR A 246 -15.68 17.54 8.39
N TYR A 247 -16.72 18.16 7.80
CA TYR A 247 -16.56 19.16 6.75
C TYR A 247 -15.69 20.34 7.20
N HIS A 248 -15.93 20.83 8.41
CA HIS A 248 -15.20 21.96 8.97
C HIS A 248 -13.70 21.72 9.14
N ILE A 249 -13.24 20.46 9.15
CA ILE A 249 -11.82 20.12 9.30
C ILE A 249 -11.13 20.25 7.94
N ILE A 250 -11.74 19.65 6.91
CA ILE A 250 -11.19 19.65 5.54
C ILE A 250 -11.36 21.03 4.90
N TYR A 251 -12.57 21.60 4.93
CA TYR A 251 -12.91 22.83 4.22
C TYR A 251 -12.17 24.06 4.77
N ASN A 252 -11.97 24.15 6.08
CA ASN A 252 -11.32 25.31 6.69
C ASN A 252 -9.79 25.28 6.55
N ASN A 253 -9.21 24.19 6.04
CA ASN A 253 -7.77 24.11 5.81
C ASN A 253 -7.42 24.72 4.44
N GLU A 254 -7.03 25.99 4.42
CA GLU A 254 -6.76 26.74 3.17
C GLU A 254 -5.66 26.09 2.31
N GLN A 255 -4.59 25.61 2.94
CA GLN A 255 -3.48 24.96 2.23
C GLN A 255 -3.94 23.66 1.55
N LEU A 256 -4.71 22.84 2.25
CA LEU A 256 -5.33 21.65 1.69
C LEU A 256 -6.26 21.98 0.52
N MET A 257 -7.14 22.97 0.67
CA MET A 257 -8.09 23.35 -0.38
C MET A 257 -7.37 23.85 -1.63
N ASN A 258 -6.24 24.56 -1.49
CA ASN A 258 -5.40 24.95 -2.61
C ASN A 258 -4.78 23.73 -3.32
N ILE A 259 -4.31 22.73 -2.55
CA ILE A 259 -3.81 21.47 -3.10
C ILE A 259 -4.90 20.73 -3.87
N ILE A 260 -6.11 20.62 -3.31
CA ILE A 260 -7.26 19.96 -3.95
C ILE A 260 -7.62 20.66 -5.27
N LYS A 261 -7.72 22.00 -5.29
CA LYS A 261 -8.00 22.77 -6.51
C LYS A 261 -6.92 22.56 -7.58
N SER A 262 -5.64 22.58 -7.18
CA SER A 262 -4.50 22.33 -8.06
C SER A 262 -4.53 20.91 -8.66
N ALA A 263 -4.87 19.90 -7.84
CA ALA A 263 -5.03 18.52 -8.28
C ALA A 263 -6.23 18.33 -9.24
N ALA A 264 -7.38 18.96 -8.96
CA ALA A 264 -8.57 18.91 -9.82
C ALA A 264 -8.30 19.54 -11.21
N ASN A 265 -7.50 20.59 -11.24
CA ASN A 265 -7.09 21.30 -12.46
C ASN A 265 -5.93 20.63 -13.23
N ASN A 266 -5.43 19.47 -12.78
CA ASN A 266 -4.29 18.76 -13.37
C ASN A 266 -3.03 19.62 -13.52
N GLU A 267 -2.77 20.52 -12.56
CA GLU A 267 -1.59 21.39 -12.61
C GLU A 267 -0.28 20.61 -12.43
N LYS A 268 -0.36 19.39 -11.86
CA LYS A 268 0.75 18.44 -11.75
C LYS A 268 0.41 17.15 -12.49
N ASN A 269 1.43 16.54 -13.11
CA ASN A 269 1.30 15.21 -13.72
C ASN A 269 1.44 14.16 -12.63
N PHE A 270 0.36 13.43 -12.36
CA PHE A 270 0.37 12.29 -11.45
C PHE A 270 0.57 10.98 -12.20
N ILE A 271 1.11 10.01 -11.49
CA ILE A 271 1.32 8.66 -12.01
C ILE A 271 0.15 7.81 -11.51
N ASP A 272 -0.78 7.48 -12.42
CA ASP A 272 -1.96 6.66 -12.12
C ASP A 272 -1.74 5.16 -12.35
N THR A 273 -0.53 4.77 -12.78
CA THR A 273 -0.14 3.37 -12.82
C THR A 273 0.03 2.89 -11.37
N PHE A 274 -0.47 1.69 -11.05
CA PHE A 274 -0.33 1.02 -9.73
C PHE A 274 -1.37 1.36 -8.66
N MET A 275 -2.55 1.84 -9.06
CA MET A 275 -3.67 2.06 -8.15
C MET A 275 -4.55 0.81 -7.99
N PRO A 276 -4.89 0.40 -6.76
CA PRO A 276 -5.93 -0.62 -6.55
C PRO A 276 -7.26 -0.23 -7.21
N ARG A 277 -7.99 -1.21 -7.79
CA ARG A 277 -9.29 -0.99 -8.47
C ARG A 277 -10.33 -0.19 -7.69
N THR A 278 -10.21 -0.18 -6.36
CA THR A 278 -11.12 0.51 -5.44
C THR A 278 -10.84 2.01 -5.33
N MET A 279 -9.77 2.53 -5.94
CA MET A 279 -9.36 3.93 -5.79
C MET A 279 -9.69 4.75 -7.04
N LYS A 280 -9.97 6.03 -6.82
CA LYS A 280 -10.10 7.03 -7.88
C LYS A 280 -8.74 7.67 -8.13
N ASN A 281 -8.42 7.97 -9.39
CA ASN A 281 -7.25 8.79 -9.67
C ASN A 281 -7.34 10.12 -8.91
N ILE A 282 -6.20 10.76 -8.71
CA ILE A 282 -6.11 11.91 -7.82
C ILE A 282 -6.95 13.09 -8.32
N GLN A 283 -7.07 13.28 -9.64
CA GLN A 283 -7.89 14.34 -10.21
C GLN A 283 -9.37 14.13 -9.89
N GLN A 284 -9.88 12.91 -10.11
CA GLN A 284 -11.27 12.57 -9.88
C GLN A 284 -11.61 12.65 -8.38
N ALA A 285 -10.73 12.14 -7.51
CA ALA A 285 -10.90 12.29 -6.06
C ALA A 285 -10.96 13.77 -5.66
N ALA A 286 -10.09 14.62 -6.22
CA ALA A 286 -10.07 16.06 -5.95
C ALA A 286 -11.37 16.77 -6.40
N ILE A 287 -11.83 16.49 -7.63
CA ILE A 287 -13.07 17.05 -8.17
C ILE A 287 -14.24 16.72 -7.24
N GLU A 288 -14.37 15.46 -6.84
CA GLU A 288 -15.49 15.02 -6.02
C GLU A 288 -15.44 15.57 -4.59
N ILE A 289 -14.24 15.80 -4.03
CA ILE A 289 -14.10 16.54 -2.77
C ILE A 289 -14.67 17.96 -2.92
N LEU A 290 -14.34 18.68 -3.99
CA LEU A 290 -14.85 20.03 -4.24
C LEU A 290 -16.37 20.04 -4.46
N GLU A 291 -16.89 19.05 -5.18
CA GLU A 291 -18.34 18.89 -5.40
C GLU A 291 -19.10 18.69 -4.08
N ASN A 292 -18.55 17.87 -3.17
CA ASN A 292 -19.11 17.66 -1.83
C ASN A 292 -19.17 18.95 -0.99
N TYR A 293 -18.29 19.92 -1.27
CA TYR A 293 -18.27 21.23 -0.61
C TYR A 293 -18.93 22.35 -1.41
N HIS A 294 -19.51 22.05 -2.58
CA HIS A 294 -20.08 23.04 -3.51
C HIS A 294 -19.06 24.13 -3.95
N GLU A 295 -17.78 23.79 -3.99
CA GLU A 295 -16.70 24.68 -4.44
C GLU A 295 -16.51 24.61 -5.96
N LYS A 296 -16.08 25.72 -6.56
CA LYS A 296 -15.71 25.77 -7.99
C LYS A 296 -14.20 25.58 -8.16
N PHE A 297 -13.85 24.93 -9.29
CA PHE A 297 -12.48 24.72 -9.77
C PHE A 297 -11.93 25.93 -10.54
#